data_AF-A0A8C4Z346-F1
#
_entry.id   AF-A0A8C4Z346-F1
#
_cell.length_a   1.000
_cell.length_b   1.000
_cell.length_c   1.000
_cell.angle_alpha   90.00
_cell.angle_beta   90.00
_cell.angle_gamma   90.00
#
_symmetry.space_group_name_H-M   'P 1'
#
loop_
_entity.id
_entity.type
_entity.pdbx_description
1 polymer ?
#
loop_
_entity_poly.entity_id
_entity_poly.type
_entity_poly.pdbx_seq_one_letter_code
_entity_poly.pdbx_strand_id
1 'polypeptide(L)'
;MDRTVSLPNQPDKTATVTLVESSSAPSGLELVSAYQTNRLGAPTDLVSLAEQVQKGDDFIKANACNRLTVIADQIRYLQEQARKVLEDAKKDADLHHAACNLVKKPGNLYFLYQRPSGQKYFSIISPQVDAIVLFFRTEVLTAQEAKHFTKADLLPSPKPEVVQRLYMRILQVLYRFRPECHNMVPLMENIQNPAYHEVTTSIMRIYLLMRQVVAMCFVKEFSLNDLLAPKAKKTMSILSGIMNFIYFRKMRMQISQEHVARFRVDMDRLQTCTRGIKEAEKKIEILTTIPPEMQAEDRELSAALSALQATSTQEYQEANVLNETVAEWKTKIAEQTQKVAHTKVEVSTLKEEIIRLRSGVLESPEDLKNLMEKMRDSLRVIKTSIKAADVRLVELQNTVQGLDQSGGEIQTMYGLLQDLQSALGVSKQLNEELQELLAQNEKLKKQLKNLSTEEVQMKRAEGMKMDKASKRYIRRQKDKESKHLHVQDVLGQCDQVQQKREEKAEQIEEITRDTMRLRAKMQSLRDVCGQTTAKAQELFDMIQASLRNLHKGIEKRFAEVNVEPENVAAIF
;
A
#
# COMPACT_ATOMS: atom_id res chain seq x y z
N MET A 1 10.02 -5.10 19.48
CA MET A 1 10.80 -4.14 20.28
C MET A 1 10.72 -2.81 19.57
N ASP A 2 9.70 -2.00 19.89
CA ASP A 2 9.63 -0.61 19.44
C ASP A 2 10.58 0.20 20.30
N ARG A 3 11.78 0.46 19.78
CA ARG A 3 12.64 1.51 20.32
C ARG A 3 12.26 2.80 19.62
N THR A 4 11.30 3.51 20.19
CA THR A 4 11.11 4.94 19.94
C THR A 4 12.46 5.63 20.13
N VAL A 5 12.86 6.43 19.13
CA VAL A 5 14.08 7.23 19.21
C VAL A 5 13.81 8.35 20.23
N SER A 6 14.12 8.08 21.49
CA SER A 6 14.06 9.09 22.56
C SER A 6 15.39 9.86 22.55
N LEU A 7 15.31 11.18 22.36
CA LEU A 7 16.45 12.08 22.55
C LEU A 7 16.89 12.07 24.02
N PRO A 8 18.19 12.32 24.33
CA PRO A 8 18.67 12.36 25.70
C PRO A 8 17.98 13.48 26.48
N ASN A 9 17.49 13.17 27.68
CA ASN A 9 17.02 14.14 28.67
C ASN A 9 18.13 15.16 28.95
N GLN A 10 17.88 16.43 28.66
CA GLN A 10 18.65 17.57 29.15
C GLN A 10 17.71 18.75 29.46
N PRO A 11 18.13 19.62 30.39
CA PRO A 11 17.39 19.97 31.61
C PRO A 11 16.27 20.98 31.36
N ASP A 12 15.32 21.01 32.28
CA ASP A 12 14.37 22.11 32.51
C ASP A 12 15.14 23.44 32.61
N LYS A 13 15.44 24.05 31.47
CA LYS A 13 15.74 25.46 31.38
C LYS A 13 14.45 26.12 30.98
N THR A 14 13.77 26.71 31.96
CA THR A 14 12.80 27.78 31.72
C THR A 14 13.36 28.68 30.63
N ALA A 15 12.68 28.73 29.48
CA ALA A 15 13.13 29.44 28.29
C ALA A 15 13.28 30.94 28.63
N THR A 16 14.47 31.35 29.04
CA THR A 16 14.85 32.75 29.15
C THR A 16 14.97 33.28 27.74
N VAL A 17 13.93 33.97 27.27
CA VAL A 17 13.90 34.67 26.00
C VAL A 17 15.03 35.70 25.99
N THR A 18 16.01 35.52 25.11
CA THR A 18 17.14 36.44 24.95
C THR A 18 16.65 37.65 24.16
N LEU A 19 16.48 38.78 24.85
CA LEU A 19 16.10 40.04 24.22
C LEU A 19 17.33 40.74 23.65
N VAL A 20 17.11 41.56 22.61
CA VAL A 20 18.14 42.42 22.02
C VAL A 20 18.58 43.45 23.05
N GLU A 21 19.88 43.69 23.14
CA GLU A 21 20.46 44.71 24.02
C GLU A 21 19.90 46.09 23.67
N SER A 22 19.49 46.85 24.68
CA SER A 22 18.93 48.19 24.49
C SER A 22 20.04 49.15 24.10
N SER A 23 19.87 49.85 22.97
CA SER A 23 20.78 50.90 22.50
C SER A 23 20.07 52.24 22.46
N SER A 24 20.64 53.26 23.08
CA SER A 24 20.14 54.64 23.05
C SER A 24 20.46 55.39 21.76
N ALA A 25 21.37 54.85 20.94
CA ALA A 25 21.83 55.45 19.68
C ALA A 25 22.03 54.40 18.57
N PRO A 26 20.96 53.72 18.12
CA PRO A 26 21.06 52.76 17.02
C PRO A 26 21.59 53.47 15.77
N SER A 27 22.60 52.88 15.13
CA SER A 27 23.26 53.42 13.93
C SER A 27 23.83 54.84 14.09
N GLY A 28 24.13 55.28 15.32
CA GLY A 28 24.75 56.59 15.60
C GLY A 28 23.78 57.77 15.69
N LEU A 29 22.45 57.54 15.62
CA LEU A 29 21.43 58.57 15.78
C LEU A 29 20.76 58.44 17.15
N GLU A 30 20.74 59.54 17.91
CA GLU A 30 20.24 59.57 19.28
C GLU A 30 18.70 59.51 19.31
N LEU A 31 18.15 58.55 20.07
CA LEU A 31 16.72 58.37 20.17
C LEU A 31 16.08 59.48 21.02
N VAL A 32 15.01 60.08 20.50
CA VAL A 32 14.20 61.11 21.19
C VAL A 32 13.66 60.60 22.54
N SER A 33 13.45 59.28 22.67
CA SER A 33 13.23 58.62 23.97
C SER A 33 13.62 57.15 23.90
N ALA A 34 14.73 56.79 24.54
CA ALA A 34 15.13 55.39 24.76
C ALA A 34 14.14 54.63 25.67
N TYR A 35 13.36 55.35 26.49
CA TYR A 35 12.37 54.77 27.40
C TYR A 35 11.09 54.35 26.69
N GLN A 36 10.58 55.16 25.74
CA GLN A 36 9.38 54.81 24.98
C GLN A 36 9.63 53.70 23.95
N THR A 37 10.84 53.62 23.41
CA THR A 37 11.26 52.58 22.45
C THR A 37 11.50 51.23 23.10
N ASN A 38 11.97 51.22 24.36
CA ASN A 38 12.12 50.00 25.18
C ASN A 38 10.90 49.71 26.06
N ARG A 39 9.80 50.44 25.88
CA ARG A 39 8.59 50.23 26.67
C ARG A 39 8.02 48.88 26.30
N LEU A 40 8.11 47.93 27.24
CA LEU A 40 7.37 46.69 27.17
C LEU A 40 5.89 47.05 27.02
N GLY A 41 5.30 46.75 25.87
CA GLY A 41 3.85 46.55 25.78
C GLY A 41 3.44 45.59 26.90
N ALA A 42 2.21 45.73 27.40
CA ALA A 42 1.69 45.06 28.60
C ALA A 42 2.33 43.67 28.88
N PRO A 43 2.58 43.27 30.14
CA PRO A 43 3.31 42.03 30.49
C PRO A 43 2.93 40.76 29.71
N THR A 44 1.70 40.72 29.19
CA THR A 44 1.17 39.74 28.23
C THR A 44 1.98 39.60 26.93
N ASP A 45 2.67 40.62 26.43
CA ASP A 45 3.47 40.56 25.19
C ASP A 45 4.73 39.70 25.33
N LEU A 46 5.31 39.65 26.54
CA LEU A 46 6.44 38.78 26.84
C LEU A 46 6.01 37.31 26.90
N VAL A 47 4.81 37.07 27.43
CA VAL A 47 4.20 35.73 27.50
C VAL A 47 3.81 35.25 26.09
N SER A 48 3.21 36.11 25.25
CA SER A 48 2.85 35.76 23.88
C SER A 48 4.08 35.50 23.01
N LEU A 49 5.17 36.24 23.20
CA LEU A 49 6.46 35.97 22.55
C LEU A 49 7.04 34.63 23.00
N ALA A 50 7.03 34.34 24.30
CA ALA A 50 7.48 33.05 24.83
C ALA A 50 6.67 31.87 24.27
N GLU A 51 5.34 32.01 24.15
CA GLU A 51 4.48 31.00 23.51
C GLU A 51 4.81 30.79 22.03
N GLN A 52 5.12 31.86 21.29
CA GLN A 52 5.52 31.74 19.88
C GLN A 52 6.89 31.06 19.72
N VAL A 53 7.85 31.39 20.57
CA VAL A 53 9.17 30.74 20.59
C VAL A 53 9.01 29.26 20.92
N GLN A 54 8.19 28.92 21.93
CA GLN A 54 7.89 27.52 22.29
C GLN A 54 7.26 26.74 21.13
N LYS A 55 6.29 27.33 20.42
CA LYS A 55 5.72 26.73 19.20
C LYS A 55 6.78 26.52 18.11
N GLY A 56 7.70 27.47 17.95
CA GLY A 56 8.83 27.36 17.03
C GLY A 56 9.74 26.17 17.34
N ASP A 57 10.09 26.00 18.61
CA ASP A 57 10.90 24.88 19.09
C ASP A 57 10.19 23.54 18.90
N ASP A 58 8.88 23.47 19.16
CA ASP A 58 8.07 22.27 18.90
C ASP A 58 8.04 21.89 17.42
N PHE A 59 7.94 22.87 16.51
CA PHE A 59 8.04 22.65 15.07
C PHE A 59 9.40 22.13 14.64
N ILE A 60 10.48 22.69 15.20
CA ILE A 60 11.85 22.24 14.94
C ILE A 60 12.03 20.79 15.39
N LYS A 61 11.56 20.47 16.60
CA LYS A 61 11.60 19.11 17.17
C LYS A 61 10.81 18.11 16.32
N ALA A 62 9.59 18.45 15.91
CA ALA A 62 8.77 17.59 15.06
C ALA A 62 9.41 17.35 13.69
N ASN A 63 9.97 18.39 13.06
CA ASN A 63 10.65 18.27 11.77
C ASN A 63 11.92 17.41 11.88
N ALA A 64 12.70 17.59 12.95
CA ALA A 64 13.87 16.75 13.22
C ALA A 64 13.49 15.28 13.43
N CYS A 65 12.46 14.99 14.24
CA CYS A 65 11.95 13.64 14.47
C CYS A 65 11.47 12.96 13.18
N ASN A 66 10.75 13.67 12.31
CA ASN A 66 10.28 13.11 11.04
C ASN A 66 11.46 12.74 10.12
N ARG A 67 12.45 13.63 10.00
CA ARG A 67 13.65 13.35 9.18
C ARG A 67 14.48 12.20 9.76
N LEU A 68 14.64 12.14 11.08
CA LEU A 68 15.33 11.04 11.75
C LEU A 68 14.58 9.70 11.59
N THR A 69 13.25 9.70 11.56
CA THR A 69 12.45 8.50 11.31
C THR A 69 12.70 7.94 9.92
N VAL A 70 12.69 8.79 8.89
CA VAL A 70 13.00 8.37 7.51
C VAL A 70 14.41 7.78 7.41
N ILE A 71 15.39 8.42 8.05
CA ILE A 71 16.77 7.91 8.09
C ILE A 71 16.83 6.56 8.81
N ALA A 72 16.13 6.41 9.94
CA ALA A 72 16.07 5.15 10.68
C ALA A 72 15.45 4.02 9.85
N ASP A 73 14.39 4.28 9.09
CA ASP A 73 13.76 3.30 8.21
C ASP A 73 14.70 2.89 7.06
N GLN A 74 15.43 3.84 6.47
CA GLN A 74 16.45 3.53 5.47
C GLN A 74 17.59 2.68 6.03
N ILE A 75 18.06 2.97 7.25
CA ILE A 75 19.08 2.16 7.93
C ILE A 75 18.56 0.75 8.17
N ARG A 76 17.31 0.58 8.66
CA ARG A 76 16.72 -0.75 8.85
C ARG A 76 16.61 -1.52 7.54
N TYR A 77 16.20 -0.87 6.45
CA TYR A 77 16.14 -1.50 5.13
C TYR A 77 17.53 -1.99 4.67
N LEU A 78 18.56 -1.14 4.81
CA LEU A 78 19.93 -1.50 4.47
C LEU A 78 20.46 -2.63 5.36
N GLN A 79 20.16 -2.61 6.65
CA GLN A 79 20.50 -3.69 7.59
C GLN A 79 19.86 -5.01 7.19
N GLU A 80 18.59 -5.02 6.78
CA GLU A 80 17.89 -6.23 6.34
C GLU A 80 18.46 -6.77 5.02
N GLN A 81 18.82 -5.89 4.07
CA GLN A 81 19.51 -6.31 2.85
C GLN A 81 20.89 -6.91 3.16
N ALA A 82 21.68 -6.26 4.02
CA ALA A 82 22.97 -6.77 4.46
C ALA A 82 22.83 -8.13 5.17
N ARG A 83 21.84 -8.26 6.07
CA ARG A 83 21.52 -9.52 6.76
C ARG A 83 21.23 -10.64 5.76
N LYS A 84 20.41 -10.37 4.74
CA LYS A 84 20.09 -11.34 3.69
C LYS A 84 21.33 -11.76 2.90
N VAL A 85 22.16 -10.81 2.48
CA VAL A 85 23.42 -11.11 1.76
C VAL A 85 24.36 -11.95 2.63
N LEU A 86 24.47 -11.64 3.92
CA LEU A 86 25.27 -12.41 4.86
C LEU A 86 24.71 -13.82 5.10
N GLU A 87 23.38 -13.97 5.18
CA GLU A 87 22.73 -15.29 5.29
C GLU A 87 22.94 -16.14 4.03
N ASP A 88 22.79 -15.54 2.85
CA ASP A 88 23.02 -16.21 1.56
C ASP A 88 24.49 -16.62 1.44
N ALA A 89 25.43 -15.71 1.74
CA ALA A 89 26.86 -16.01 1.73
C ALA A 89 27.25 -17.09 2.75
N LYS A 90 26.67 -17.04 3.97
CA LYS A 90 26.88 -18.08 4.99
C LYS A 90 26.35 -19.43 4.53
N LYS A 91 25.15 -19.45 3.93
CA LYS A 91 24.56 -20.68 3.40
C LYS A 91 25.39 -21.25 2.26
N ASP A 92 25.84 -20.42 1.33
CA ASP A 92 26.70 -20.86 0.22
C ASP A 92 28.05 -21.36 0.73
N ALA A 93 28.63 -20.69 1.73
CA ALA A 93 29.83 -21.17 2.42
C ALA A 93 29.60 -22.52 3.10
N ASP A 94 28.53 -22.69 3.88
CA ASP A 94 28.14 -23.96 4.52
C ASP A 94 27.98 -25.08 3.48
N LEU A 95 27.36 -24.79 2.33
CA LEU A 95 27.15 -25.74 1.23
C LEU A 95 28.43 -26.02 0.45
N HIS A 96 29.37 -25.09 0.35
CA HIS A 96 30.68 -25.35 -0.24
C HIS A 96 31.54 -26.22 0.68
N HIS A 97 31.51 -25.97 1.99
CA HIS A 97 32.33 -26.68 2.98
C HIS A 97 31.73 -28.00 3.46
N ALA A 98 30.44 -28.28 3.19
CA ALA A 98 29.86 -29.56 3.55
C ALA A 98 30.56 -30.73 2.83
N ALA A 99 30.88 -31.78 3.60
CA ALA A 99 31.70 -32.90 3.16
C ALA A 99 31.07 -33.61 1.95
N CYS A 100 31.88 -33.99 0.97
CA CYS A 100 31.39 -34.51 -0.30
C CYS A 100 32.38 -35.52 -0.87
N ASN A 101 32.02 -36.80 -0.95
CA ASN A 101 32.87 -37.86 -1.53
C ASN A 101 32.58 -38.07 -3.03
N LEU A 102 32.02 -37.04 -3.69
CA LEU A 102 31.52 -37.12 -5.06
C LEU A 102 31.75 -35.78 -5.78
N VAL A 103 31.88 -35.83 -7.11
CA VAL A 103 32.05 -34.63 -7.93
C VAL A 103 30.69 -33.96 -8.14
N LYS A 104 30.55 -32.71 -7.67
CA LYS A 104 29.34 -31.89 -7.87
C LYS A 104 29.29 -31.43 -9.34
N LYS A 105 28.21 -31.79 -10.05
CA LYS A 105 27.94 -31.42 -11.45
C LYS A 105 26.77 -30.43 -11.47
N PRO A 106 26.90 -29.27 -12.13
CA PRO A 106 25.82 -28.31 -12.26
C PRO A 106 24.54 -28.94 -12.84
N GLY A 107 23.38 -28.59 -12.27
CA GLY A 107 22.08 -29.06 -12.73
C GLY A 107 21.62 -30.41 -12.16
N ASN A 108 22.46 -31.12 -11.40
CA ASN A 108 22.11 -32.35 -10.69
C ASN A 108 21.59 -32.07 -9.28
N LEU A 109 20.67 -32.91 -8.81
CA LEU A 109 20.11 -32.85 -7.47
C LEU A 109 21.06 -33.54 -6.48
N TYR A 110 21.43 -32.83 -5.41
CA TYR A 110 22.24 -33.33 -4.32
C TYR A 110 21.49 -33.21 -3.00
N PHE A 111 21.59 -34.24 -2.17
CA PHE A 111 20.95 -34.28 -0.85
C PHE A 111 21.97 -33.91 0.22
N LEU A 112 21.65 -32.88 1.02
CA LEU A 112 22.45 -32.51 2.19
C LEU A 112 21.88 -33.20 3.43
N TYR A 113 22.68 -34.05 4.06
CA TYR A 113 22.35 -34.74 5.30
C TYR A 113 23.17 -34.20 6.45
N GLN A 114 22.66 -34.35 7.67
CA GLN A 114 23.38 -34.09 8.90
C GLN A 114 23.42 -35.37 9.74
N ARG A 115 24.61 -35.82 10.12
CA ARG A 115 24.78 -36.96 11.03
C ARG A 115 24.41 -36.57 12.46
N PRO A 116 24.12 -37.53 13.35
CA PRO A 116 23.96 -37.27 14.79
C PRO A 116 25.17 -36.54 15.41
N SER A 117 26.37 -36.74 14.85
CA SER A 117 27.60 -36.01 15.24
C SER A 117 27.61 -34.53 14.84
N GLY A 118 26.58 -34.05 14.13
CA GLY A 118 26.48 -32.69 13.61
C GLY A 118 27.13 -32.46 12.25
N GLN A 119 27.86 -33.44 11.70
CA GLN A 119 28.54 -33.30 10.41
C GLN A 119 27.55 -33.25 9.24
N LYS A 120 27.65 -32.18 8.43
CA LYS A 120 26.89 -32.02 7.18
C LYS A 120 27.63 -32.68 6.01
N TYR A 121 26.94 -33.45 5.17
CA TYR A 121 27.53 -34.09 3.99
C TYR A 121 26.56 -34.20 2.81
N PHE A 122 27.09 -34.19 1.59
CA PHE A 122 26.33 -34.40 0.37
C PHE A 122 26.29 -35.87 -0.06
N SER A 123 25.14 -36.26 -0.61
CA SER A 123 24.93 -37.56 -1.24
C SER A 123 24.14 -37.40 -2.53
N ILE A 124 24.48 -38.21 -3.54
CA ILE A 124 23.65 -38.42 -4.74
C ILE A 124 22.53 -39.43 -4.44
N ILE A 125 22.75 -40.29 -3.43
CA ILE A 125 21.80 -41.32 -3.04
C ILE A 125 20.73 -40.66 -2.15
N SER A 126 19.49 -40.74 -2.64
CA SER A 126 18.24 -40.51 -1.91
C SER A 126 18.26 -41.23 -0.55
N PRO A 127 17.47 -40.81 0.46
CA PRO A 127 17.42 -41.49 1.74
C PRO A 127 17.11 -42.97 1.54
N GLN A 128 17.60 -43.81 2.45
CA GLN A 128 17.24 -45.23 2.46
C GLN A 128 15.72 -45.36 2.40
N VAL A 129 15.24 -46.37 1.67
CA VAL A 129 13.79 -46.53 1.43
C VAL A 129 13.03 -46.62 2.75
N ASP A 130 13.64 -47.21 3.77
CA ASP A 130 13.10 -47.32 5.12
C ASP A 130 12.89 -45.95 5.78
N ALA A 131 13.78 -44.98 5.56
CA ALA A 131 13.62 -43.60 6.04
C ALA A 131 12.51 -42.85 5.30
N ILE A 132 12.36 -43.10 3.99
CA ILE A 132 11.25 -42.55 3.19
C ILE A 132 9.92 -43.12 3.66
N VAL A 133 9.85 -44.44 3.83
CA VAL A 133 8.64 -45.12 4.33
C VAL A 133 8.27 -44.58 5.72
N LEU A 134 9.23 -44.49 6.63
CA LEU A 134 8.99 -43.95 7.97
C LEU A 134 8.47 -42.50 7.92
N PHE A 135 9.09 -41.63 7.13
CA PHE A 135 8.67 -40.25 6.99
C PHE A 135 7.21 -40.12 6.51
N PHE A 136 6.86 -40.83 5.44
CA PHE A 136 5.50 -40.74 4.89
C PHE A 136 4.46 -41.37 5.83
N ARG A 137 4.83 -42.39 6.63
CA ARG A 137 3.97 -42.92 7.71
C ARG A 137 3.68 -41.88 8.79
N THR A 138 4.66 -41.05 9.16
CA THR A 138 4.52 -40.11 10.28
C THR A 138 3.95 -38.76 9.88
N GLU A 139 4.33 -38.24 8.71
CA GLU A 139 4.06 -36.84 8.34
C GLU A 139 2.97 -36.66 7.28
N VAL A 140 2.54 -37.73 6.61
CA VAL A 140 1.63 -37.63 5.44
C VAL A 140 0.45 -38.58 5.49
N LEU A 141 0.68 -39.86 5.77
CA LEU A 141 -0.37 -40.87 5.78
C LEU A 141 -1.20 -40.82 7.07
N THR A 142 -2.46 -41.25 6.98
CA THR A 142 -3.31 -41.41 8.17
C THR A 142 -2.90 -42.63 8.98
N ALA A 143 -3.26 -42.69 10.27
CA ALA A 143 -2.83 -43.76 11.18
C ALA A 143 -3.14 -45.18 10.67
N GLN A 144 -4.24 -45.38 9.93
CA GLN A 144 -4.59 -46.67 9.34
C GLN A 144 -3.79 -46.97 8.07
N GLU A 145 -3.60 -45.99 7.19
CA GLU A 145 -2.78 -46.14 5.97
C GLU A 145 -1.31 -46.35 6.30
N ALA A 146 -0.79 -45.63 7.30
CA ALA A 146 0.58 -45.70 7.76
C ALA A 146 0.97 -47.10 8.24
N LYS A 147 0.07 -47.81 8.93
CA LYS A 147 0.31 -49.19 9.39
C LYS A 147 0.58 -50.16 8.24
N HIS A 148 -0.13 -49.99 7.13
CA HIS A 148 -0.09 -50.90 5.98
C HIS A 148 0.94 -50.51 4.92
N PHE A 149 1.40 -49.26 4.91
CA PHE A 149 2.38 -48.78 3.93
C PHE A 149 3.78 -49.31 4.24
N THR A 150 4.33 -50.19 3.42
CA THR A 150 5.64 -50.85 3.66
C THR A 150 6.61 -50.62 2.51
N LYS A 151 7.88 -51.02 2.70
CA LYS A 151 8.91 -51.00 1.66
C LYS A 151 8.53 -51.82 0.42
N ALA A 152 7.80 -52.93 0.61
CA ALA A 152 7.34 -53.81 -0.46
C ALA A 152 6.34 -53.12 -1.41
N ASP A 153 5.70 -52.04 -0.98
CA ASP A 153 4.77 -51.28 -1.83
C ASP A 153 5.49 -50.31 -2.78
N LEU A 154 6.78 -50.05 -2.55
CA LEU A 154 7.63 -49.16 -3.36
C LEU A 154 8.73 -49.91 -4.12
N LEU A 155 9.22 -51.04 -3.59
CA LEU A 155 10.31 -51.82 -4.18
C LEU A 155 10.02 -53.32 -4.14
N PRO A 156 10.47 -54.09 -5.15
CA PRO A 156 11.22 -53.65 -6.33
C PRO A 156 10.35 -53.00 -7.41
N SER A 157 9.03 -53.20 -7.34
CA SER A 157 8.04 -52.60 -8.25
C SER A 157 7.01 -51.81 -7.44
N PRO A 158 6.90 -50.48 -7.62
CA PRO A 158 5.91 -49.70 -6.89
C PRO A 158 4.49 -50.05 -7.33
N LYS A 159 3.59 -50.25 -6.36
CA LYS A 159 2.16 -50.50 -6.64
C LYS A 159 1.47 -49.19 -7.07
N PRO A 160 0.87 -49.11 -8.27
CA PRO A 160 0.26 -47.88 -8.77
C PRO A 160 -0.78 -47.28 -7.82
N GLU A 161 -1.63 -48.11 -7.21
CA GLU A 161 -2.71 -47.68 -6.32
C GLU A 161 -2.15 -47.05 -5.03
N VAL A 162 -1.04 -47.59 -4.52
CA VAL A 162 -0.37 -47.07 -3.34
C VAL A 162 0.32 -45.74 -3.63
N VAL A 163 1.01 -45.63 -4.78
CA VAL A 163 1.67 -44.39 -5.22
C VAL A 163 0.64 -43.28 -5.48
N GLN A 164 -0.47 -43.60 -6.14
CA GLN A 164 -1.59 -42.68 -6.37
C GLN A 164 -2.17 -42.15 -5.06
N ARG A 165 -2.46 -43.05 -4.10
CA ARG A 165 -2.96 -42.67 -2.79
C ARG A 165 -1.96 -41.80 -2.03
N LEU A 166 -0.68 -42.14 -2.09
CA LEU A 166 0.38 -41.38 -1.44
C LEU A 166 0.48 -39.96 -1.99
N TYR A 167 0.49 -39.80 -3.32
CA TYR A 167 0.48 -38.48 -3.96
C TYR A 167 -0.78 -37.69 -3.67
N MET A 168 -1.95 -38.32 -3.63
CA MET A 168 -3.18 -37.67 -3.20
C MET A 168 -3.05 -37.14 -1.75
N ARG A 169 -2.53 -37.95 -0.81
CA ARG A 169 -2.29 -37.50 0.58
C ARG A 169 -1.28 -36.35 0.67
N ILE A 170 -0.22 -36.37 -0.15
CA ILE A 170 0.73 -35.26 -0.25
C ILE A 170 0.03 -33.96 -0.67
N LEU A 171 -0.84 -34.02 -1.69
CA LEU A 171 -1.62 -32.85 -2.12
C LEU A 171 -2.54 -32.32 -1.02
N GLN A 172 -3.16 -33.21 -0.24
CA GLN A 172 -3.99 -32.83 0.91
C GLN A 172 -3.18 -32.09 1.99
N VAL A 173 -1.97 -32.57 2.32
CA VAL A 173 -1.11 -31.91 3.32
C VAL A 173 -0.61 -30.54 2.85
N LEU A 174 -0.33 -30.39 1.56
CA LEU A 174 0.22 -29.17 1.00
C LEU A 174 -0.84 -28.09 0.73
N TYR A 175 -1.94 -28.45 0.08
CA TYR A 175 -2.97 -27.52 -0.37
C TYR A 175 -4.24 -27.52 0.49
N ARG A 176 -4.37 -28.45 1.45
CA ARG A 176 -5.61 -28.69 2.23
C ARG A 176 -6.84 -28.97 1.36
N PHE A 177 -6.65 -29.52 0.16
CA PHE A 177 -7.75 -30.07 -0.62
C PHE A 177 -8.36 -31.24 0.14
N ARG A 178 -9.69 -31.32 0.13
CA ARG A 178 -10.39 -32.52 0.61
C ARG A 178 -10.44 -33.57 -0.51
N PRO A 179 -10.49 -34.88 -0.21
CA PRO A 179 -10.53 -35.94 -1.22
C PRO A 179 -11.61 -35.70 -2.30
N GLU A 180 -12.76 -35.17 -1.89
CA GLU A 180 -13.93 -34.94 -2.75
C GLU A 180 -13.67 -33.86 -3.81
N CYS A 181 -12.69 -32.98 -3.56
CA CYS A 181 -12.28 -32.00 -4.55
C CYS A 181 -11.58 -32.66 -5.75
N HIS A 182 -11.00 -33.85 -5.63
CA HIS A 182 -10.30 -34.50 -6.75
C HIS A 182 -11.25 -35.04 -7.82
N ASN A 183 -12.51 -35.33 -7.45
CA ASN A 183 -13.51 -35.94 -8.34
C ASN A 183 -14.37 -34.88 -9.05
N MET A 184 -14.15 -33.58 -8.78
CA MET A 184 -14.92 -32.50 -9.41
C MET A 184 -14.54 -32.39 -10.89
N VAL A 185 -15.45 -32.84 -11.75
CA VAL A 185 -15.39 -32.70 -13.20
C VAL A 185 -15.64 -31.23 -13.55
N PRO A 186 -14.75 -30.57 -14.32
CA PRO A 186 -15.05 -29.25 -14.85
C PRO A 186 -16.35 -29.31 -15.64
N LEU A 187 -17.26 -28.35 -15.43
CA LEU A 187 -18.47 -28.19 -16.24
C LEU A 187 -18.07 -27.86 -17.67
N MET A 188 -17.74 -28.89 -18.45
CA MET A 188 -17.66 -28.80 -19.90
C MET A 188 -19.00 -29.32 -20.43
N GLU A 189 -19.71 -28.49 -21.17
CA GLU A 189 -21.09 -28.71 -21.64
C GLU A 189 -21.26 -29.97 -22.54
N ASN A 190 -20.17 -30.69 -22.85
CA ASN A 190 -20.13 -31.73 -23.88
C ASN A 190 -19.75 -33.14 -23.40
N ILE A 191 -19.66 -33.42 -22.08
CA ILE A 191 -19.35 -34.77 -21.59
C ILE A 191 -20.64 -35.59 -21.45
N GLN A 192 -20.85 -36.52 -22.38
CA GLN A 192 -21.91 -37.52 -22.27
C GLN A 192 -21.60 -38.49 -21.11
N ASN A 193 -22.55 -38.67 -20.19
CA ASN A 193 -22.43 -39.53 -19.00
C ASN A 193 -21.23 -39.23 -18.07
N PRO A 194 -21.25 -38.11 -17.32
CA PRO A 194 -20.16 -37.67 -16.44
C PRO A 194 -19.69 -38.71 -15.41
N ALA A 195 -20.57 -39.63 -14.98
CA ALA A 195 -20.26 -40.66 -13.98
C ALA A 195 -19.13 -41.60 -14.41
N TYR A 196 -19.01 -41.93 -15.70
CA TYR A 196 -17.93 -42.80 -16.19
C TYR A 196 -16.55 -42.13 -16.19
N HIS A 197 -16.51 -40.81 -16.05
CA HIS A 197 -15.27 -40.03 -16.08
C HIS A 197 -14.72 -39.71 -14.68
N GLU A 198 -15.39 -40.13 -13.61
CA GLU A 198 -14.99 -39.80 -12.23
C GLU A 198 -13.55 -40.26 -11.91
N VAL A 199 -13.23 -41.52 -12.20
CA VAL A 199 -11.91 -42.11 -11.92
C VAL A 199 -10.83 -41.43 -12.77
N THR A 200 -11.08 -41.25 -14.07
CA THR A 200 -10.14 -40.61 -15.00
C THR A 200 -9.88 -39.15 -14.62
N THR A 201 -10.93 -38.42 -14.23
CA THR A 201 -10.83 -37.03 -13.76
C THR A 201 -9.97 -36.94 -12.51
N SER A 202 -10.19 -37.86 -11.56
CA SER A 202 -9.44 -37.93 -10.31
C SER A 202 -7.95 -38.14 -10.55
N ILE A 203 -7.59 -39.13 -11.39
CA ILE A 203 -6.21 -39.43 -11.77
C ILE A 203 -5.57 -38.24 -12.50
N MET A 204 -6.27 -37.65 -13.48
CA MET A 204 -5.75 -36.51 -14.24
C MET A 204 -5.53 -35.28 -13.36
N ARG A 205 -6.43 -35.04 -12.39
CA ARG A 205 -6.30 -33.94 -11.44
C ARG A 205 -5.13 -34.14 -10.49
N ILE A 206 -4.93 -35.37 -9.99
CA ILE A 206 -3.73 -35.72 -9.21
C ILE A 206 -2.47 -35.46 -10.05
N TYR A 207 -2.44 -35.90 -11.31
CA TYR A 207 -1.30 -35.68 -12.19
C TYR A 207 -1.00 -34.18 -12.40
N LEU A 208 -2.00 -33.37 -12.75
CA LEU A 208 -1.82 -31.94 -13.00
C LEU A 208 -1.30 -31.19 -11.78
N LEU A 209 -1.84 -31.48 -10.59
CA LEU A 209 -1.41 -30.85 -9.34
C LEU A 209 -0.03 -31.35 -8.90
N MET A 210 0.23 -32.65 -9.00
CA MET A 210 1.54 -33.21 -8.67
C MET A 210 2.62 -32.67 -9.60
N ARG A 211 2.33 -32.42 -10.88
CA ARG A 211 3.29 -31.81 -11.80
C ARG A 211 3.75 -30.43 -11.30
N GLN A 212 2.86 -29.66 -10.67
CA GLN A 212 3.22 -28.38 -10.04
C GLN A 212 4.04 -28.60 -8.77
N VAL A 213 3.63 -29.53 -7.88
CA VAL A 213 4.34 -29.82 -6.63
C VAL A 213 5.75 -30.34 -6.86
N VAL A 214 5.90 -31.30 -7.76
CA VAL A 214 7.18 -31.96 -8.06
C VAL A 214 8.16 -30.96 -8.68
N ALA A 215 7.67 -30.02 -9.49
CA ALA A 215 8.46 -28.89 -9.97
C ALA A 215 8.93 -27.97 -8.84
N MET A 216 8.07 -27.67 -7.85
CA MET A 216 8.48 -26.93 -6.64
C MET A 216 9.51 -27.69 -5.79
N CYS A 217 9.50 -29.02 -5.85
CA CYS A 217 10.47 -29.88 -5.19
C CYS A 217 11.78 -30.05 -5.98
N PHE A 218 11.97 -29.31 -7.09
CA PHE A 218 13.13 -29.38 -7.99
C PHE A 218 13.39 -30.76 -8.62
N VAL A 219 12.37 -31.60 -8.75
CA VAL A 219 12.45 -32.86 -9.48
C VAL A 219 11.98 -32.60 -10.91
N LYS A 220 12.87 -32.78 -11.89
CA LYS A 220 12.58 -32.56 -13.31
C LYS A 220 11.74 -33.72 -13.86
N GLU A 221 10.76 -33.38 -14.70
CA GLU A 221 9.98 -34.33 -15.53
C GLU A 221 9.07 -35.33 -14.78
N PHE A 222 7.95 -34.84 -14.25
CA PHE A 222 6.83 -35.68 -13.80
C PHE A 222 5.88 -35.98 -14.96
N SER A 223 5.66 -37.25 -15.28
CA SER A 223 4.78 -37.73 -16.36
C SER A 223 3.62 -38.55 -15.81
N LEU A 224 2.60 -38.76 -16.64
CA LEU A 224 1.43 -39.57 -16.25
C LEU A 224 1.82 -41.02 -15.93
N ASN A 225 2.87 -41.56 -16.56
CA ASN A 225 3.41 -42.88 -16.25
C ASN A 225 3.97 -42.98 -14.83
N ASP A 226 4.39 -41.88 -14.20
CA ASP A 226 4.83 -41.90 -12.81
C ASP A 226 3.67 -42.14 -11.82
N LEU A 227 2.42 -42.08 -12.32
CA LEU A 227 1.19 -42.34 -11.60
C LEU A 227 0.57 -43.70 -11.99
N LEU A 228 0.58 -44.03 -13.28
CA LEU A 228 -0.06 -45.25 -13.81
C LEU A 228 0.88 -46.47 -13.81
N ALA A 229 2.16 -46.27 -14.09
CA ALA A 229 3.17 -47.31 -14.22
C ALA A 229 4.50 -46.87 -13.56
N PRO A 230 4.48 -46.62 -12.23
CA PRO A 230 5.60 -46.02 -11.52
C PRO A 230 6.86 -46.91 -11.57
N LYS A 231 8.01 -46.29 -11.86
CA LYS A 231 9.31 -46.97 -11.85
C LYS A 231 10.03 -46.73 -10.52
N ALA A 232 10.44 -47.80 -9.85
CA ALA A 232 11.14 -47.79 -8.55
C ALA A 232 12.12 -46.61 -8.36
N LYS A 233 13.18 -46.55 -9.18
CA LYS A 233 14.22 -45.52 -9.06
C LYS A 233 13.66 -44.09 -9.16
N LYS A 234 12.69 -43.87 -10.05
CA LYS A 234 12.10 -42.56 -10.29
C LYS A 234 11.14 -42.17 -9.18
N THR A 235 10.28 -43.09 -8.73
CA THR A 235 9.37 -42.90 -7.59
C THR A 235 10.14 -42.54 -6.32
N MET A 236 11.26 -43.22 -6.03
CA MET A 236 12.10 -42.90 -4.88
C MET A 236 12.70 -41.48 -4.97
N SER A 237 13.15 -41.06 -6.15
CA SER A 237 13.66 -39.71 -6.36
C SER A 237 12.58 -38.64 -6.16
N ILE A 238 11.36 -38.88 -6.64
CA ILE A 238 10.23 -37.96 -6.47
C ILE A 238 9.86 -37.85 -4.99
N LEU A 239 9.68 -38.99 -4.30
CA LEU A 239 9.33 -39.03 -2.89
C LEU A 239 10.39 -38.38 -2.00
N SER A 240 11.68 -38.55 -2.33
CA SER A 240 12.76 -37.87 -1.62
C SER A 240 12.72 -36.35 -1.80
N GLY A 241 12.44 -35.87 -3.01
CA GLY A 241 12.30 -34.42 -3.26
C GLY A 241 11.15 -33.82 -2.46
N ILE A 242 10.01 -34.53 -2.45
CA ILE A 242 8.82 -34.14 -1.69
C ILE A 242 9.10 -34.13 -0.19
N MET A 243 9.77 -35.16 0.34
CA MET A 243 10.17 -35.23 1.74
C MET A 243 10.99 -34.00 2.15
N ASN A 244 12.01 -33.63 1.37
CA ASN A 244 12.83 -32.45 1.64
C ASN A 244 12.01 -31.16 1.63
N PHE A 245 11.10 -31.02 0.67
CA PHE A 245 10.22 -29.86 0.59
C PHE A 245 9.31 -29.74 1.81
N ILE A 246 8.71 -30.85 2.25
CA ILE A 246 7.84 -30.86 3.44
C ILE A 246 8.64 -30.50 4.70
N TYR A 247 9.85 -31.04 4.88
CA TYR A 247 10.73 -30.63 5.99
C TYR A 247 11.05 -29.13 5.96
N PHE A 248 11.45 -28.62 4.79
CA PHE A 248 11.71 -27.19 4.62
C PHE A 248 10.47 -26.34 4.96
N ARG A 249 9.30 -26.74 4.47
CA ARG A 249 8.02 -26.08 4.77
C ARG A 249 7.73 -26.08 6.26
N LYS A 250 7.94 -27.20 6.97
CA LYS A 250 7.72 -27.30 8.43
C LYS A 250 8.62 -26.33 9.20
N MET A 251 9.90 -26.27 8.85
CA MET A 251 10.85 -25.32 9.45
C MET A 251 10.45 -23.85 9.18
N ARG A 252 10.04 -23.52 7.95
CA ARG A 252 9.58 -22.17 7.60
C ARG A 252 8.23 -21.82 8.24
N MET A 253 7.34 -22.79 8.42
CA MET A 253 6.05 -22.60 9.08
C MET A 253 6.23 -22.19 10.54
N GLN A 254 7.20 -22.74 11.27
CA GLN A 254 7.49 -22.33 12.65
C GLN A 254 7.82 -20.84 12.76
N ILE A 255 8.62 -20.32 11.82
CA ILE A 255 8.95 -18.88 11.74
C ILE A 255 7.70 -18.06 11.37
N SER A 256 6.94 -18.53 10.38
CA SER A 256 5.72 -17.84 9.91
C SER A 256 4.62 -17.80 10.98
N GLN A 257 4.52 -18.83 11.83
CA GLN A 257 3.53 -18.92 12.91
C GLN A 257 3.66 -17.76 13.90
N GLU A 258 4.88 -17.31 14.21
CA GLU A 258 5.09 -16.13 15.07
C GLU A 258 4.54 -14.86 14.41
N HIS A 259 4.78 -14.66 13.11
CA HIS A 259 4.23 -13.53 12.36
C HIS A 259 2.70 -13.58 12.28
N VAL A 260 2.12 -14.75 12.03
CA VAL A 260 0.66 -14.95 11.99
C VAL A 260 0.03 -14.68 13.37
N ALA A 261 0.70 -15.09 14.45
CA ALA A 261 0.23 -14.81 15.81
C ALA A 261 0.22 -13.32 16.11
N ARG A 262 1.30 -12.59 15.77
CA ARG A 262 1.35 -11.13 15.92
C ARG A 262 0.29 -10.42 15.10
N PHE A 263 0.14 -10.79 13.82
CA PHE A 263 -0.88 -10.22 12.95
C PHE A 263 -2.30 -10.45 13.49
N ARG A 264 -2.57 -11.62 14.10
CA ARG A 264 -3.86 -11.90 14.74
C ARG A 264 -4.14 -10.91 15.87
N VAL A 265 -3.17 -10.66 16.75
CA VAL A 265 -3.31 -9.67 17.84
C VAL A 265 -3.62 -8.28 17.29
N ASP A 266 -2.95 -7.85 16.22
CA ASP A 266 -3.23 -6.55 15.61
C ASP A 266 -4.62 -6.49 14.95
N MET A 267 -5.09 -7.59 14.36
CA MET A 267 -6.46 -7.70 13.84
C MET A 267 -7.51 -7.63 14.96
N ASP A 268 -7.26 -8.26 16.11
CA ASP A 268 -8.17 -8.20 17.26
C ASP A 268 -8.24 -6.77 17.83
N ARG A 269 -7.11 -6.05 17.85
CA ARG A 269 -7.06 -4.63 18.23
C ARG A 269 -7.83 -3.77 17.23
N LEU A 270 -7.64 -3.99 15.93
CA LEU A 270 -8.38 -3.28 14.88
C LEU A 270 -9.89 -3.49 15.03
N GLN A 271 -10.34 -4.74 15.19
CA GLN A 271 -11.75 -5.05 15.42
C GLN A 271 -12.31 -4.34 16.65
N THR A 272 -11.55 -4.29 17.75
CA THR A 272 -11.94 -3.59 18.97
C THR A 272 -12.10 -2.09 18.73
N CYS A 273 -11.15 -1.45 18.06
CA CYS A 273 -11.24 -0.04 17.68
C CYS A 273 -12.43 0.22 16.75
N THR A 274 -12.64 -0.62 15.73
CA THR A 274 -13.77 -0.50 14.81
C THR A 274 -15.11 -0.61 15.53
N ARG A 275 -15.24 -1.52 16.50
CA ARG A 275 -16.43 -1.59 17.35
C ARG A 275 -16.62 -0.32 18.17
N GLY A 276 -15.55 0.20 18.79
CA GLY A 276 -15.59 1.46 19.53
C GLY A 276 -16.00 2.66 18.67
N ILE A 277 -15.52 2.73 17.42
CA ILE A 277 -15.92 3.76 16.45
C ILE A 277 -17.43 3.67 16.17
N LYS A 278 -17.95 2.49 15.87
CA LYS A 278 -19.40 2.31 15.63
C LYS A 278 -20.27 2.68 16.83
N GLU A 279 -19.81 2.38 18.03
CA GLU A 279 -20.51 2.77 19.26
C GLU A 279 -20.51 4.29 19.46
N ALA A 280 -19.39 4.96 19.15
CA ALA A 280 -19.29 6.41 19.20
C ALA A 280 -20.16 7.08 18.13
N GLU A 281 -20.17 6.57 16.89
CA GLU A 281 -21.05 7.03 15.81
C GLU A 281 -22.52 6.95 16.22
N LYS A 282 -22.95 5.84 16.81
CA LYS A 282 -24.33 5.69 17.32
C LYS A 282 -24.66 6.69 18.43
N LYS A 283 -23.70 7.01 19.32
CA LYS A 283 -23.90 8.03 20.36
C LYS A 283 -24.03 9.42 19.75
N ILE A 284 -23.22 9.74 18.75
CA ILE A 284 -23.32 11.01 18.01
C ILE A 284 -24.70 11.11 17.37
N GLU A 285 -25.14 10.07 16.66
CA GLU A 285 -26.47 10.03 16.03
C GLU A 285 -27.58 10.33 17.05
N ILE A 286 -27.58 9.66 18.21
CA ILE A 286 -28.54 9.90 19.30
C ILE A 286 -28.50 11.36 19.78
N LEU A 287 -27.31 11.93 19.99
CA LEU A 287 -27.17 13.30 20.50
C LEU A 287 -27.51 14.37 19.44
N THR A 288 -27.30 14.09 18.17
CA THR A 288 -27.60 15.01 17.06
C THR A 288 -29.06 14.96 16.60
N THR A 289 -29.79 13.92 16.98
CA THR A 289 -31.21 13.82 16.68
C THR A 289 -31.99 14.62 17.72
N ILE A 290 -32.55 15.76 17.32
CA ILE A 290 -33.39 16.59 18.18
C ILE A 290 -34.63 15.77 18.58
N PRO A 291 -34.89 15.55 19.88
CA PRO A 291 -36.07 14.80 20.32
C PRO A 291 -37.35 15.43 19.77
N PRO A 292 -38.34 14.61 19.35
CA PRO A 292 -39.60 15.11 18.79
C PRO A 292 -40.37 16.02 19.76
N GLU A 293 -40.16 15.85 21.07
CA GLU A 293 -40.72 16.70 22.12
C GLU A 293 -40.17 18.13 22.05
N MET A 294 -38.84 18.31 21.94
CA MET A 294 -38.24 19.65 21.81
C MET A 294 -38.59 20.31 20.47
N GLN A 295 -38.79 19.51 19.42
CA GLN A 295 -39.22 20.03 18.11
C GLN A 295 -40.70 20.44 18.12
N ALA A 296 -41.53 19.84 18.98
CA ALA A 296 -42.91 20.27 19.21
C ALA A 296 -42.96 21.56 20.05
N GLU A 297 -42.12 21.66 21.10
CA GLU A 297 -42.01 22.88 21.91
C GLU A 297 -41.52 24.09 21.09
N ASP A 298 -40.51 23.93 20.24
CA ASP A 298 -40.02 25.01 19.36
C ASP A 298 -41.12 25.52 18.40
N ARG A 299 -41.96 24.62 17.89
CA ARG A 299 -43.12 24.97 17.06
C ARG A 299 -44.18 25.74 17.84
N GLU A 300 -44.49 25.31 19.06
CA GLU A 300 -45.46 26.00 19.92
C GLU A 300 -44.95 27.39 20.32
N LEU A 301 -43.67 27.52 20.71
CA LEU A 301 -43.04 28.80 21.02
C LEU A 301 -43.00 29.73 19.81
N SER A 302 -42.65 29.23 18.62
CA SER A 302 -42.67 30.03 17.40
C SER A 302 -44.08 30.52 17.05
N ALA A 303 -45.11 29.68 17.25
CA ALA A 303 -46.50 30.06 17.03
C ALA A 303 -46.96 31.13 18.03
N ALA A 304 -46.59 30.99 19.32
CA ALA A 304 -46.89 31.97 20.35
C ALA A 304 -46.21 33.33 20.09
N LEU A 305 -44.95 33.32 19.63
CA LEU A 305 -44.23 34.54 19.25
C LEU A 305 -44.87 35.24 18.06
N SER A 306 -45.28 34.51 17.02
CA SER A 306 -45.99 35.09 15.88
C SER A 306 -47.35 35.67 16.27
N ALA A 307 -48.09 34.99 17.15
CA ALA A 307 -49.34 35.51 17.68
C ALA A 307 -49.13 36.81 18.48
N LEU A 308 -48.12 36.83 19.38
CA LEU A 308 -47.79 38.01 20.17
C LEU A 308 -47.34 39.19 19.29
N GLN A 309 -46.53 38.92 18.25
CA GLN A 309 -46.12 39.94 17.29
C GLN A 309 -47.32 40.52 16.54
N ALA A 310 -48.27 39.68 16.12
CA ALA A 310 -49.50 40.12 15.47
C ALA A 310 -50.34 41.00 16.41
N THR A 311 -50.52 40.60 17.66
CA THR A 311 -51.24 41.40 18.67
C THR A 311 -50.54 42.74 18.91
N SER A 312 -49.22 42.75 19.08
CA SER A 312 -48.45 43.99 19.27
C SER A 312 -48.57 44.95 18.08
N THR A 313 -48.53 44.44 16.84
CA THR A 313 -48.76 45.27 15.66
C THR A 313 -50.17 45.83 15.58
N GLN A 314 -51.18 45.07 16.00
CA GLN A 314 -52.56 45.53 16.05
C GLN A 314 -52.72 46.63 17.11
N GLU A 315 -52.22 46.43 18.32
CA GLU A 315 -52.27 47.43 19.40
C GLU A 315 -51.55 48.72 18.99
N TYR A 316 -50.42 48.62 18.29
CA TYR A 316 -49.72 49.79 17.76
C TYR A 316 -50.56 50.56 16.72
N GLN A 317 -51.28 49.85 15.84
CA GLN A 317 -52.19 50.49 14.89
C GLN A 317 -53.36 51.17 15.60
N GLU A 318 -53.97 50.51 16.58
CA GLU A 318 -55.06 51.08 17.40
C GLU A 318 -54.61 52.34 18.15
N ALA A 319 -53.39 52.33 18.72
CA ALA A 319 -52.81 53.50 19.38
C ALA A 319 -52.59 54.68 18.41
N ASN A 320 -52.20 54.41 17.16
CA ASN A 320 -52.07 55.46 16.14
C ASN A 320 -53.42 56.08 15.78
N VAL A 321 -54.46 55.26 15.59
CA VAL A 321 -55.82 55.75 15.36
C VAL A 321 -56.28 56.61 16.53
N LEU A 322 -56.05 56.18 17.78
CA LEU A 322 -56.40 56.96 18.96
C LEU A 322 -55.63 58.30 18.97
N ASN A 323 -54.34 58.31 18.64
CA ASN A 323 -53.54 59.54 18.54
C ASN A 323 -54.08 60.50 17.47
N GLU A 324 -54.53 60.00 16.32
CA GLU A 324 -55.19 60.81 15.29
C GLU A 324 -56.47 61.45 15.85
N THR A 325 -57.33 60.69 16.53
CA THR A 325 -58.54 61.25 17.15
C THR A 325 -58.22 62.29 18.23
N VAL A 326 -57.16 62.08 19.03
CA VAL A 326 -56.70 63.06 20.02
C VAL A 326 -56.24 64.35 19.33
N ALA A 327 -55.55 64.25 18.19
CA ALA A 327 -55.14 65.42 17.40
C ALA A 327 -56.36 66.19 16.86
N GLU A 328 -57.39 65.50 16.37
CA GLU A 328 -58.65 66.11 15.95
C GLU A 328 -59.40 66.80 17.11
N TRP A 329 -59.41 66.20 18.28
CA TRP A 329 -60.03 66.83 19.46
C TRP A 329 -59.24 68.05 19.92
N LYS A 330 -57.90 68.04 19.82
CA LYS A 330 -57.07 69.21 20.11
C LYS A 330 -57.36 70.38 19.16
N THR A 331 -57.55 70.13 17.85
CA THR A 331 -57.94 71.19 16.90
C THR A 331 -59.33 71.73 17.20
N LYS A 332 -60.32 70.87 17.49
CA LYS A 332 -61.65 71.32 17.93
C LYS A 332 -61.61 72.17 19.19
N ILE A 333 -60.79 71.80 20.18
CA ILE A 333 -60.58 72.58 21.41
C ILE A 333 -59.98 73.96 21.07
N ALA A 334 -58.99 74.02 20.18
CA ALA A 334 -58.38 75.28 19.75
C ALA A 334 -59.41 76.20 19.05
N GLU A 335 -60.23 75.66 18.15
CA GLU A 335 -61.31 76.41 17.48
C GLU A 335 -62.35 76.96 18.47
N GLN A 336 -62.79 76.13 19.43
CA GLN A 336 -63.74 76.57 20.46
C GLN A 336 -63.12 77.64 21.37
N THR A 337 -61.84 77.50 21.72
CA THR A 337 -61.10 78.49 22.52
C THR A 337 -61.02 79.84 21.80
N GLN A 338 -60.80 79.83 20.47
CA GLN A 338 -60.80 81.03 19.64
C GLN A 338 -62.18 81.70 19.60
N LYS A 339 -63.27 80.92 19.46
CA LYS A 339 -64.64 81.43 19.52
C LYS A 339 -64.95 82.07 20.87
N VAL A 340 -64.57 81.42 21.97
CA VAL A 340 -64.74 81.98 23.33
C VAL A 340 -63.97 83.29 23.49
N ALA A 341 -62.75 83.39 22.95
CA ALA A 341 -61.99 84.63 22.95
C ALA A 341 -62.69 85.76 22.17
N HIS A 342 -63.28 85.44 21.02
CA HIS A 342 -64.08 86.39 20.23
C HIS A 342 -65.30 86.90 21.01
N THR A 343 -66.10 86.00 21.59
CA THR A 343 -67.27 86.39 22.39
C THR A 343 -66.88 87.18 23.63
N LYS A 344 -65.70 86.92 24.22
CA LYS A 344 -65.19 87.71 25.34
C LYS A 344 -64.88 89.16 24.93
N VAL A 345 -64.41 89.40 23.71
CA VAL A 345 -64.22 90.75 23.16
C VAL A 345 -65.56 91.44 22.96
N GLU A 346 -66.58 90.75 22.44
CA GLU A 346 -67.96 91.28 22.29
C GLU A 346 -68.61 91.58 23.65
N VAL A 347 -68.38 90.74 24.67
CA VAL A 347 -68.83 91.02 26.03
C VAL A 347 -68.09 92.24 26.62
N SER A 348 -66.85 92.49 26.20
CA SER A 348 -66.09 93.65 26.66
C SER A 348 -66.60 94.94 26.02
N THR A 349 -66.96 94.93 24.73
CA THR A 349 -67.59 96.07 24.05
C THR A 349 -69.00 96.35 24.59
N LEU A 350 -69.80 95.31 24.87
CA LEU A 350 -71.09 95.46 25.54
C LEU A 350 -70.96 95.96 26.99
N LYS A 351 -69.87 95.58 27.70
CA LYS A 351 -69.55 96.14 29.02
C LYS A 351 -69.18 97.62 28.95
N GLU A 352 -68.49 98.08 27.91
CA GLU A 352 -68.24 99.51 27.67
C GLU A 352 -69.55 100.29 27.39
N GLU A 353 -70.52 99.68 26.70
CA GLU A 353 -71.86 100.25 26.52
C GLU A 353 -72.71 100.29 27.80
N ILE A 354 -72.52 99.31 28.69
CA ILE A 354 -73.16 99.28 30.03
C ILE A 354 -72.54 100.33 30.96
N ILE A 355 -71.24 100.62 30.83
CA ILE A 355 -70.54 101.69 31.59
C ILE A 355 -71.05 103.07 31.15
N ARG A 356 -71.34 103.27 29.86
CA ARG A 356 -71.98 104.49 29.34
C ARG A 356 -73.42 104.71 29.88
N LEU A 357 -74.10 103.66 30.31
CA LEU A 357 -75.48 103.68 30.81
C LEU A 357 -75.61 103.61 32.35
N ARG A 358 -74.49 103.65 33.08
CA ARG A 358 -74.47 103.62 34.55
C ARG A 358 -73.74 104.83 35.16
N SER A 359 -74.08 106.03 34.69
CA SER A 359 -73.63 107.31 35.28
C SER A 359 -74.78 108.12 35.91
N GLY A 360 -75.74 107.46 36.56
CA GLY A 360 -76.87 108.12 37.24
C GLY A 360 -77.27 107.45 38.56
N VAL A 361 -77.02 108.19 39.65
CA VAL A 361 -77.58 108.11 41.01
C VAL A 361 -76.79 107.30 42.08
N LEU A 362 -76.26 108.09 43.04
CA LEU A 362 -75.71 107.78 44.38
C LEU A 362 -76.80 107.17 45.30
N GLU A 363 -76.50 106.41 46.37
CA GLU A 363 -75.97 106.90 47.64
C GLU A 363 -75.31 105.79 48.51
N SER A 364 -74.37 106.27 49.33
CA SER A 364 -73.67 105.72 50.51
C SER A 364 -74.45 104.67 51.35
N PRO A 365 -73.78 103.75 52.08
CA PRO A 365 -73.18 104.16 53.35
C PRO A 365 -71.77 103.63 53.63
N GLU A 366 -70.95 104.62 53.93
CA GLU A 366 -69.64 104.64 54.55
C GLU A 366 -69.63 103.98 55.95
N ASP A 367 -69.53 102.64 56.05
CA ASP A 367 -69.03 101.92 57.26
C ASP A 367 -68.52 100.48 57.02
N LEU A 368 -68.23 100.10 55.75
CA LEU A 368 -67.64 98.80 55.38
C LEU A 368 -66.28 98.92 54.65
N LYS A 369 -65.70 100.13 54.62
CA LYS A 369 -64.53 100.50 53.80
C LYS A 369 -63.21 100.07 54.45
N ASN A 370 -63.09 100.21 55.76
CA ASN A 370 -61.85 99.94 56.51
C ASN A 370 -61.58 98.44 56.80
N LEU A 371 -62.58 97.55 56.67
CA LEU A 371 -62.39 96.09 56.83
C LEU A 371 -62.12 95.41 55.47
N MET A 372 -62.76 95.88 54.40
CA MET A 372 -62.52 95.36 53.04
C MET A 372 -61.16 95.75 52.48
N GLU A 373 -60.56 96.87 52.90
CA GLU A 373 -59.26 97.32 52.39
C GLU A 373 -58.10 96.46 52.92
N LYS A 374 -58.13 96.03 54.19
CA LYS A 374 -57.16 95.08 54.78
C LYS A 374 -57.30 93.65 54.25
N MET A 375 -58.54 93.17 54.02
CA MET A 375 -58.77 91.88 53.36
C MET A 375 -58.41 91.91 51.88
N ARG A 376 -58.60 93.04 51.19
CA ARG A 376 -58.21 93.23 49.79
C ARG A 376 -56.70 93.23 49.61
N ASP A 377 -55.96 93.86 50.52
CA ASP A 377 -54.50 93.84 50.49
C ASP A 377 -53.96 92.44 50.83
N SER A 378 -54.55 91.72 51.78
CA SER A 378 -54.17 90.33 52.09
C SER A 378 -54.50 89.36 50.94
N LEU A 379 -55.69 89.48 50.33
CA LEU A 379 -56.07 88.71 49.14
C LEU A 379 -55.22 89.06 47.93
N ARG A 380 -54.75 90.31 47.81
CA ARG A 380 -53.86 90.75 46.74
C ARG A 380 -52.47 90.15 46.91
N VAL A 381 -51.92 90.13 48.13
CA VAL A 381 -50.64 89.47 48.46
C VAL A 381 -50.71 87.97 48.21
N ILE A 382 -51.77 87.30 48.66
CA ILE A 382 -51.99 85.86 48.41
C ILE A 382 -52.15 85.59 46.91
N LYS A 383 -52.89 86.42 46.17
CA LYS A 383 -53.06 86.28 44.72
C LYS A 383 -51.76 86.49 43.94
N THR A 384 -50.91 87.43 44.37
CA THR A 384 -49.56 87.58 43.79
C THR A 384 -48.66 86.40 44.14
N SER A 385 -48.78 85.85 45.36
CA SER A 385 -48.03 84.67 45.79
C SER A 385 -48.46 83.40 45.03
N ILE A 386 -49.76 83.21 44.79
CA ILE A 386 -50.29 82.10 43.99
C ILE A 386 -49.82 82.21 42.55
N LYS A 387 -49.90 83.40 41.94
CA LYS A 387 -49.38 83.62 40.58
C LYS A 387 -47.87 83.36 40.49
N ALA A 388 -47.10 83.77 41.49
CA ALA A 388 -45.67 83.47 41.55
C ALA A 388 -45.38 81.97 41.73
N ALA A 389 -46.22 81.27 42.50
CA ALA A 389 -46.15 79.82 42.65
C ALA A 389 -46.52 79.08 41.36
N ASP A 390 -47.55 79.52 40.62
CA ASP A 390 -47.93 78.96 39.32
C ASP A 390 -46.82 79.14 38.28
N VAL A 391 -46.19 80.31 38.22
CA VAL A 391 -45.03 80.55 37.34
C VAL A 391 -43.89 79.59 37.68
N ARG A 392 -43.56 79.43 38.96
CA ARG A 392 -42.54 78.47 39.41
C ARG A 392 -42.92 77.02 39.12
N LEU A 393 -44.20 76.66 39.19
CA LEU A 393 -44.68 75.32 38.90
C LEU A 393 -44.51 75.01 37.40
N VAL A 394 -44.86 75.95 36.52
CA VAL A 394 -44.63 75.83 35.07
C VAL A 394 -43.14 75.78 34.74
N GLU A 395 -42.30 76.59 35.39
CA GLU A 395 -40.84 76.53 35.24
C GLU A 395 -40.30 75.14 35.63
N LEU A 396 -40.71 74.62 36.79
CA LEU A 396 -40.33 73.28 37.24
C LEU A 396 -40.83 72.19 36.28
N GLN A 397 -42.07 72.32 35.78
CA GLN A 397 -42.65 71.35 34.85
C GLN A 397 -41.91 71.33 33.50
N ASN A 398 -41.49 72.49 33.00
CA ASN A 398 -40.62 72.60 31.82
C ASN A 398 -39.25 71.98 32.08
N THR A 399 -38.66 72.16 33.28
CA THR A 399 -37.38 71.50 33.61
C THR A 399 -37.51 69.98 33.69
N VAL A 400 -38.61 69.45 34.24
CA VAL A 400 -38.88 68.01 34.28
C VAL A 400 -39.06 67.46 32.87
N GLN A 401 -39.79 68.15 32.00
CA GLN A 401 -39.96 67.73 30.61
C GLN A 401 -38.64 67.72 29.83
N GLY A 402 -37.75 68.69 30.09
CA GLY A 402 -36.39 68.70 29.52
C GLY A 402 -35.53 67.54 30.03
N LEU A 403 -35.68 67.16 31.30
CA LEU A 403 -35.00 65.99 31.86
C LEU A 403 -35.52 64.67 31.28
N ASP A 404 -36.83 64.54 31.05
CA ASP A 404 -37.41 63.35 30.39
C ASP A 404 -36.93 63.21 28.94
N GLN A 405 -36.84 64.33 28.19
CA GLN A 405 -36.27 64.32 26.83
C GLN A 405 -34.80 63.90 26.84
N SER A 406 -33.99 64.45 27.76
CA SER A 406 -32.60 64.05 27.93
C SER A 406 -32.46 62.58 28.34
N GLY A 407 -33.37 62.08 29.19
CA GLY A 407 -33.45 60.66 29.54
C GLY A 407 -33.73 59.76 28.33
N GLY A 408 -34.64 60.18 27.44
CA GLY A 408 -34.91 59.50 26.18
C GLY A 408 -33.70 59.44 25.25
N GLU A 409 -32.95 60.54 25.11
CA GLU A 409 -31.70 60.61 24.33
C GLU A 409 -30.61 59.69 24.89
N ILE A 410 -30.47 59.62 26.22
CA ILE A 410 -29.53 58.71 26.89
C ILE A 410 -29.93 57.24 26.63
N GLN A 411 -31.22 56.92 26.68
CA GLN A 411 -31.72 55.57 26.39
C GLN A 411 -31.42 55.17 24.93
N THR A 412 -31.53 56.12 23.98
CA THR A 412 -31.18 55.88 22.57
C THR A 412 -29.67 55.68 22.39
N MET A 413 -28.85 56.50 23.06
CA MET A 413 -27.39 56.31 23.07
C MET A 413 -26.98 54.96 23.65
N TYR A 414 -27.67 54.49 24.70
CA TYR A 414 -27.41 53.17 25.28
C TYR A 414 -27.73 52.04 24.29
N GLY A 415 -28.84 52.12 23.55
CA GLY A 415 -29.17 51.16 22.50
C GLY A 415 -28.08 51.09 21.40
N LEU A 416 -27.64 52.25 20.91
CA LEU A 416 -26.54 52.33 19.92
C LEU A 416 -25.23 51.72 20.44
N LEU A 417 -24.90 51.90 21.72
CA LEU A 417 -23.72 51.28 22.33
C LEU A 417 -23.84 49.76 22.40
N GLN A 418 -25.04 49.24 22.67
CA GLN A 418 -25.29 47.80 22.73
C GLN A 418 -25.23 47.14 21.34
N ASP A 419 -25.72 47.84 20.31
CA ASP A 419 -25.59 47.42 18.90
C ASP A 419 -24.12 47.41 18.47
N LEU A 420 -23.36 48.45 18.80
CA LEU A 420 -21.91 48.52 18.55
C LEU A 420 -21.15 47.40 19.26
N GLN A 421 -21.50 47.08 20.50
CA GLN A 421 -20.89 45.98 21.25
C GLN A 421 -21.16 44.62 20.58
N SER A 422 -22.38 44.42 20.09
CA SER A 422 -22.78 43.20 19.37
C SER A 422 -22.03 43.07 18.04
N ALA A 423 -21.95 44.16 17.26
CA ALA A 423 -21.21 44.21 16.00
C ALA A 423 -19.70 43.97 16.21
N LEU A 424 -19.12 44.50 17.29
CA LEU A 424 -17.72 44.25 17.65
C LEU A 424 -17.48 42.77 17.99
N GLY A 425 -18.45 42.11 18.65
CA GLY A 425 -18.40 40.68 18.94
C GLY A 425 -18.33 39.83 17.66
N VAL A 426 -19.21 40.11 16.70
CA VAL A 426 -19.21 39.46 15.38
C VAL A 426 -17.90 39.71 14.63
N SER A 427 -17.40 40.95 14.65
CA SER A 427 -16.13 41.29 14.00
C SER A 427 -14.93 40.54 14.61
N LYS A 428 -14.92 40.31 15.94
CA LYS A 428 -13.89 39.50 16.59
C LYS A 428 -13.93 38.04 16.16
N GLN A 429 -15.12 37.42 16.14
CA GLN A 429 -15.28 36.04 15.65
C GLN A 429 -14.81 35.89 14.20
N LEU A 430 -15.20 36.81 13.31
CA LEU A 430 -14.77 36.78 11.92
C LEU A 430 -13.25 36.92 11.77
N ASN A 431 -12.62 37.71 12.62
CA ASN A 431 -11.16 37.87 12.64
C ASN A 431 -10.44 36.61 13.14
N GLU A 432 -11.00 35.91 14.13
CA GLU A 432 -10.49 34.61 14.60
C GLU A 432 -10.60 33.55 13.50
N GLU A 433 -11.74 33.45 12.82
CA GLU A 433 -11.92 32.55 11.67
C GLU A 433 -10.95 32.86 10.53
N LEU A 434 -10.73 34.15 10.23
CA LEU A 434 -9.76 34.57 9.21
C LEU A 434 -8.33 34.13 9.57
N GLN A 435 -7.92 34.28 10.83
CA GLN A 435 -6.61 33.83 11.28
C GLN A 435 -6.45 32.31 11.19
N GLU A 436 -7.50 31.56 11.52
CA GLU A 436 -7.49 30.10 11.40
C GLU A 436 -7.38 29.65 9.93
N LEU A 437 -8.14 30.27 9.03
CA LEU A 437 -8.06 30.02 7.60
C LEU A 437 -6.68 30.37 7.01
N LEU A 438 -6.06 31.47 7.45
CA LEU A 438 -4.71 31.84 7.04
C LEU A 438 -3.67 30.80 7.50
N ALA A 439 -3.78 30.31 8.73
CA ALA A 439 -2.91 29.28 9.26
C ALA A 439 -3.06 27.95 8.50
N GLN A 440 -4.29 27.57 8.15
CA GLN A 440 -4.57 26.41 7.30
C GLN A 440 -3.97 26.57 5.90
N ASN A 441 -4.09 27.75 5.29
CA ASN A 441 -3.52 28.03 3.97
C ASN A 441 -2.00 27.89 3.95
N GLU A 442 -1.31 28.43 4.97
CA GLU A 442 0.15 28.28 5.11
C GLU A 442 0.56 26.82 5.31
N LYS A 443 -0.22 26.04 6.07
CA LYS A 443 0.02 24.60 6.24
C LYS A 443 -0.12 23.85 4.91
N LEU A 444 -1.17 24.13 4.13
CA LEU A 444 -1.39 23.54 2.81
C LEU A 444 -0.29 23.93 1.81
N LYS A 445 0.14 25.19 1.79
CA LYS A 445 1.27 25.63 0.96
C LYS A 445 2.57 24.89 1.28
N LYS A 446 2.87 24.68 2.56
CA LYS A 446 4.04 23.90 2.99
C LYS A 446 3.94 22.43 2.56
N GLN A 447 2.76 21.82 2.68
CA GLN A 447 2.52 20.45 2.19
C GLN A 447 2.71 20.35 0.67
N LEU A 448 2.17 21.29 -0.09
CA LEU A 448 2.34 21.35 -1.55
C LEU A 448 3.81 21.45 -1.94
N LYS A 449 4.58 22.30 -1.26
CA LYS A 449 6.03 22.45 -1.50
C LYS A 449 6.79 21.15 -1.21
N ASN A 450 6.44 20.45 -0.12
CA ASN A 450 7.06 19.17 0.21
C ASN A 450 6.75 18.10 -0.84
N LEU A 451 5.49 17.97 -1.24
CA LEU A 451 5.08 17.04 -2.31
C LEU A 451 5.79 17.33 -3.63
N SER A 452 5.94 18.60 -3.99
CA SER A 452 6.70 19.00 -5.19
C SER A 452 8.17 18.57 -5.09
N THR A 453 8.81 18.70 -3.93
CA THR A 453 10.19 18.22 -3.76
C THR A 453 10.30 16.70 -3.82
N GLU A 454 9.33 15.96 -3.28
CA GLU A 454 9.28 14.50 -3.40
C GLU A 454 9.08 14.06 -4.85
N GLU A 455 8.19 14.72 -5.60
CA GLU A 455 7.97 14.45 -7.03
C GLU A 455 9.27 14.56 -7.83
N VAL A 456 10.05 15.63 -7.59
CA VAL A 456 11.35 15.83 -8.26
C VAL A 456 12.35 14.74 -7.88
N GLN A 457 12.39 14.31 -6.62
CA GLN A 457 13.27 13.22 -6.19
C GLN A 457 12.88 11.88 -6.82
N MET A 458 11.59 11.59 -6.89
CA MET A 458 11.06 10.37 -7.51
C MET A 458 11.36 10.33 -9.01
N LYS A 459 11.18 11.44 -9.73
CA LYS A 459 11.57 11.55 -11.15
C LYS A 459 13.06 11.31 -11.37
N ARG A 460 13.94 11.83 -10.50
CA ARG A 460 15.38 11.55 -10.56
C ARG A 460 15.69 10.08 -10.32
N ALA A 461 15.06 9.47 -9.32
CA ALA A 461 15.25 8.05 -9.00
C ALA A 461 14.77 7.14 -10.14
N GLU A 462 13.66 7.47 -10.78
CA GLU A 462 13.16 6.79 -11.96
C GLU A 462 14.17 6.88 -13.12
N GLY A 463 14.67 8.09 -13.43
CA GLY A 463 15.70 8.29 -14.44
C GLY A 463 16.95 7.43 -14.21
N MET A 464 17.44 7.35 -12.96
CA MET A 464 18.57 6.49 -12.60
C MET A 464 18.27 5.00 -12.78
N LYS A 465 17.04 4.55 -12.50
CA LYS A 465 16.64 3.15 -12.71
C LYS A 465 16.55 2.82 -14.20
N MET A 466 16.00 3.73 -15.00
CA MET A 466 15.91 3.58 -16.46
C MET A 466 17.30 3.52 -17.11
N ASP A 467 18.23 4.39 -16.72
CA ASP A 467 19.62 4.34 -17.20
C ASP A 467 20.32 3.02 -16.83
N LYS A 468 20.17 2.54 -15.58
CA LYS A 468 20.69 1.24 -15.16
C LYS A 468 20.09 0.08 -15.94
N ALA A 469 18.79 0.12 -16.23
CA ALA A 469 18.11 -0.90 -17.03
C ALA A 469 18.62 -0.90 -18.48
N SER A 470 18.75 0.28 -19.09
CA SER A 470 19.31 0.45 -20.44
C SER A 470 20.74 -0.08 -20.54
N LYS A 471 21.62 0.27 -19.59
CA LYS A 471 23.00 -0.25 -19.53
C LYS A 471 23.05 -1.77 -19.40
N ARG A 472 22.16 -2.38 -18.59
CA ARG A 472 22.05 -3.84 -18.47
C ARG A 472 21.56 -4.49 -19.76
N TYR A 473 20.59 -3.86 -20.44
CA TYR A 473 20.07 -4.33 -21.73
C TYR A 473 21.17 -4.34 -22.79
N ILE A 474 21.89 -3.22 -22.95
CA ILE A 474 23.00 -3.10 -23.90
C ILE A 474 24.09 -4.14 -23.63
N ARG A 475 24.49 -4.33 -22.35
CA ARG A 475 25.47 -5.37 -21.99
C ARG A 475 25.01 -6.77 -22.38
N ARG A 476 23.74 -7.12 -22.11
CA ARG A 476 23.19 -8.42 -22.48
C ARG A 476 23.15 -8.64 -23.99
N GLN A 477 22.81 -7.61 -24.76
CA GLN A 477 22.80 -7.70 -26.23
C GLN A 477 24.22 -7.94 -26.76
N LYS A 478 25.20 -7.17 -26.30
CA LYS A 478 26.61 -7.36 -26.69
C LYS A 478 27.13 -8.76 -26.33
N ASP A 479 26.77 -9.27 -25.16
CA ASP A 479 27.14 -10.64 -24.73
C ASP A 479 26.50 -11.71 -25.62
N LYS A 480 25.24 -11.49 -26.05
CA LYS A 480 24.51 -12.39 -26.95
C LYS A 480 25.13 -12.39 -28.34
N GLU A 481 25.46 -11.21 -28.89
CA GLU A 481 26.13 -11.07 -30.18
C GLU A 481 27.51 -11.73 -30.17
N SER A 482 28.31 -11.52 -29.10
CA SER A 482 29.62 -12.15 -28.97
C SER A 482 29.53 -13.68 -28.92
N LYS A 483 28.55 -14.24 -28.21
CA LYS A 483 28.30 -15.69 -28.19
C LYS A 483 27.82 -16.21 -29.55
N HIS A 484 26.97 -15.45 -30.24
CA HIS A 484 26.51 -15.80 -31.58
C HIS A 484 27.69 -15.86 -32.58
N LEU A 485 28.55 -14.85 -32.57
CA LEU A 485 29.79 -14.82 -33.36
C LEU A 485 30.68 -16.03 -33.06
N HIS A 486 30.85 -16.38 -31.78
CA HIS A 486 31.65 -17.55 -31.41
C HIS A 486 31.03 -18.87 -31.90
N VAL A 487 29.71 -19.04 -31.76
CA VAL A 487 29.01 -20.23 -32.29
C VAL A 487 29.16 -20.31 -33.81
N GLN A 488 29.04 -19.19 -34.52
CA GLN A 488 29.21 -19.15 -35.97
C GLN A 488 30.63 -19.54 -36.40
N ASP A 489 31.65 -19.08 -35.68
CA ASP A 489 33.04 -19.47 -35.92
C ASP A 489 33.25 -20.98 -35.70
N VAL A 490 32.73 -21.54 -34.59
CA VAL A 490 32.82 -22.98 -34.31
C VAL A 490 32.11 -23.81 -35.38
N LEU A 491 30.93 -23.37 -35.84
CA LEU A 491 30.22 -24.04 -36.93
C LEU A 491 31.04 -24.04 -38.22
N GLY A 492 31.65 -22.90 -38.58
CA GLY A 492 32.55 -22.82 -39.74
C GLY A 492 33.77 -23.76 -39.62
N GLN A 493 34.33 -23.91 -38.41
CA GLN A 493 35.40 -24.90 -38.17
C GLN A 493 34.89 -26.35 -38.30
N CYS A 494 33.68 -26.66 -37.81
CA CYS A 494 33.07 -27.97 -37.98
C CYS A 494 32.83 -28.31 -39.45
N ASP A 495 32.35 -27.35 -40.24
CA ASP A 495 32.12 -27.52 -41.67
C ASP A 495 33.44 -27.81 -42.41
N GLN A 496 34.53 -27.10 -42.09
CA GLN A 496 35.86 -27.39 -42.64
C GLN A 496 36.36 -28.79 -42.28
N VAL A 497 36.13 -29.24 -41.04
CA VAL A 497 36.49 -30.59 -40.61
C VAL A 497 35.66 -31.63 -41.36
N GLN A 498 34.37 -31.37 -41.57
CA GLN A 498 33.48 -32.24 -42.31
C GLN A 498 33.89 -32.37 -43.77
N GLN A 499 34.21 -31.25 -44.43
CA GLN A 499 34.72 -31.25 -45.80
C GLN A 499 36.01 -32.07 -45.94
N LYS A 500 36.97 -31.88 -45.02
CA LYS A 500 38.21 -32.70 -45.00
C LYS A 500 37.95 -34.18 -44.78
N ARG A 501 36.93 -34.53 -43.98
CA ARG A 501 36.53 -35.93 -43.77
C ARG A 501 35.93 -36.54 -45.03
N GLU A 502 35.11 -35.79 -45.76
CA GLU A 502 34.53 -36.20 -47.04
C GLU A 502 35.62 -36.42 -48.10
N GLU A 503 36.55 -35.48 -48.27
CA GLU A 503 37.72 -35.62 -49.15
C GLU A 503 38.55 -36.88 -48.81
N LYS A 504 38.74 -37.17 -47.51
CA LYS A 504 39.46 -38.37 -47.07
C LYS A 504 38.66 -39.64 -47.28
N ALA A 505 37.34 -39.61 -47.13
CA ALA A 505 36.47 -40.74 -47.39
C ALA A 505 36.51 -41.12 -48.89
N GLU A 506 36.45 -40.13 -49.78
CA GLU A 506 36.59 -40.35 -51.23
C GLU A 506 37.94 -40.99 -51.58
N GLN A 507 39.04 -40.51 -50.99
CA GLN A 507 40.37 -41.11 -51.14
C GLN A 507 40.40 -42.58 -50.66
N ILE A 508 39.75 -42.88 -49.54
CA ILE A 508 39.67 -44.25 -49.01
C ILE A 508 38.85 -45.15 -49.95
N GLU A 509 37.74 -44.66 -50.49
CA GLU A 509 36.93 -45.41 -51.46
C GLU A 509 37.71 -45.71 -52.75
N GLU A 510 38.51 -44.75 -53.21
CA GLU A 510 39.39 -44.95 -54.38
C GLU A 510 40.46 -46.01 -54.12
N ILE A 511 41.18 -45.92 -53.00
CA ILE A 511 42.16 -46.94 -52.58
C ILE A 511 41.49 -48.31 -52.45
N THR A 512 40.26 -48.34 -51.93
CA THR A 512 39.50 -49.59 -51.77
C THR A 512 39.17 -50.21 -53.13
N ARG A 513 38.71 -49.41 -54.10
CA ARG A 513 38.48 -49.85 -55.49
C ARG A 513 39.74 -50.39 -56.14
N ASP A 514 40.87 -49.69 -55.99
CA ASP A 514 42.15 -50.12 -56.57
C ASP A 514 42.66 -51.40 -55.90
N THR A 515 42.50 -51.52 -54.58
CA THR A 515 42.84 -52.74 -53.83
C THR A 515 42.01 -53.93 -54.31
N MET A 516 40.71 -53.74 -54.56
CA MET A 516 39.85 -54.79 -55.13
C MET A 516 40.30 -55.20 -56.53
N ARG A 517 40.63 -54.23 -57.40
CA ARG A 517 41.14 -54.49 -58.75
C ARG A 517 42.45 -55.27 -58.73
N LEU A 518 43.39 -54.90 -57.85
CA LEU A 518 44.65 -55.60 -57.66
C LEU A 518 44.44 -57.03 -57.14
N ARG A 519 43.56 -57.23 -56.16
CA ARG A 519 43.21 -58.58 -55.66
C ARG A 519 42.64 -59.46 -56.77
N ALA A 520 41.73 -58.94 -57.59
CA ALA A 520 41.17 -59.68 -58.71
C ALA A 520 42.27 -60.11 -59.71
N LYS A 521 43.20 -59.21 -60.03
CA LYS A 521 44.33 -59.50 -60.92
C LYS A 521 45.31 -60.52 -60.32
N MET A 522 45.58 -60.44 -59.01
CA MET A 522 46.37 -61.45 -58.30
C MET A 522 45.71 -62.83 -58.35
N GLN A 523 44.39 -62.90 -58.16
CA GLN A 523 43.65 -64.16 -58.24
C GLN A 523 43.72 -64.76 -59.64
N SER A 524 43.49 -63.96 -60.70
CA SER A 524 43.59 -64.45 -62.08
C SER A 524 44.99 -64.97 -62.41
N LEU A 525 46.05 -64.28 -61.96
CA LEU A 525 47.43 -64.73 -62.16
C LEU A 525 47.70 -66.04 -61.40
N ARG A 526 47.19 -66.17 -60.17
CA ARG A 526 47.31 -67.40 -59.39
C ARG A 526 46.63 -68.57 -60.09
N ASP A 527 45.44 -68.36 -60.66
CA ASP A 527 44.72 -69.40 -61.40
C ASP A 527 45.47 -69.82 -62.67
N VAL A 528 46.03 -68.86 -63.42
CA VAL A 528 46.89 -69.15 -64.59
C VAL A 528 48.14 -69.92 -64.20
N CYS A 529 48.85 -69.49 -63.15
CA CYS A 529 50.02 -70.21 -62.64
C CYS A 529 49.64 -71.63 -62.19
N GLY A 530 48.51 -71.79 -61.50
CA GLY A 530 47.99 -73.09 -61.09
C GLY A 530 47.74 -74.01 -62.28
N GLN A 531 47.07 -73.52 -63.32
CA GLN A 531 46.84 -74.29 -64.56
C GLN A 531 48.14 -74.66 -65.27
N THR A 532 49.10 -73.73 -65.33
CA THR A 532 50.39 -73.96 -65.99
C THR A 532 51.21 -75.00 -65.23
N THR A 533 51.18 -74.93 -63.90
CA THR A 533 51.84 -75.91 -63.01
C THR A 533 51.19 -77.28 -63.16
N ALA A 534 49.86 -77.36 -63.22
CA ALA A 534 49.14 -78.61 -63.46
C ALA A 534 49.51 -79.24 -64.81
N LYS A 535 49.56 -78.45 -65.90
CA LYS A 535 50.00 -78.92 -67.22
C LYS A 535 51.46 -79.41 -67.21
N ALA A 536 52.35 -78.68 -66.52
CA ALA A 536 53.74 -79.10 -66.38
C ALA A 536 53.87 -80.42 -65.60
N GLN A 537 53.05 -80.59 -64.55
CA GLN A 537 52.99 -81.83 -63.78
C GLN A 537 52.47 -83.00 -64.63
N GLU A 538 51.40 -82.81 -65.41
CA GLU A 538 50.88 -83.83 -66.34
C GLU A 538 51.93 -84.28 -67.36
N LEU A 539 52.69 -83.32 -67.94
CA LEU A 539 53.79 -83.63 -68.85
C LEU A 539 54.91 -84.40 -68.14
N PHE A 540 55.28 -84.00 -66.93
CA PHE A 540 56.28 -84.70 -66.12
C PHE A 540 55.84 -86.15 -65.85
N ASP A 541 54.59 -86.35 -65.43
CA ASP A 541 54.03 -87.66 -65.13
C ASP A 541 53.98 -88.55 -66.39
N MET A 542 53.67 -87.97 -67.55
CA MET A 542 53.67 -88.65 -68.85
C MET A 542 55.08 -89.11 -69.25
N ILE A 543 56.08 -88.23 -69.10
CA ILE A 543 57.49 -88.58 -69.37
C ILE A 543 57.93 -89.67 -68.40
N GLN A 544 57.62 -89.54 -67.11
CA GLN A 544 57.95 -90.54 -66.10
C GLN A 544 57.29 -91.90 -66.37
N ALA A 545 56.04 -91.91 -66.85
CA ALA A 545 55.34 -93.12 -67.30
C ALA A 545 56.02 -93.75 -68.53
N SER A 546 56.40 -92.92 -69.51
CA SER A 546 57.11 -93.37 -70.72
C SER A 546 58.49 -93.94 -70.37
N LEU A 547 59.21 -93.30 -69.44
CA LEU A 547 60.51 -93.76 -68.95
C LEU A 547 60.39 -95.08 -68.19
N ARG A 548 59.34 -95.25 -67.38
CA ARG A 548 59.03 -96.53 -66.72
C ARG A 548 58.71 -97.63 -67.74
N ASN A 549 57.98 -97.31 -68.80
CA ASN A 549 57.69 -98.27 -69.87
C ASN A 549 58.94 -98.63 -70.68
N LEU A 550 59.84 -97.67 -70.94
CA LEU A 550 61.13 -97.91 -71.57
C LEU A 550 62.00 -98.81 -70.69
N HIS A 551 62.11 -98.52 -69.40
CA HIS A 551 62.83 -99.38 -68.44
C HIS A 551 62.26 -100.80 -68.42
N LYS A 552 60.93 -100.97 -68.34
CA LYS A 552 60.30 -102.29 -68.46
C LYS A 552 60.61 -102.99 -69.78
N GLY A 553 60.68 -102.24 -70.89
CA GLY A 553 61.06 -102.75 -72.20
C GLY A 553 62.52 -103.19 -72.27
N ILE A 554 63.43 -102.43 -71.66
CA ILE A 554 64.85 -102.77 -71.53
C ILE A 554 65.03 -104.01 -70.65
N GLU A 555 64.37 -104.09 -69.50
CA GLU A 555 64.36 -105.27 -68.62
C GLU A 555 63.87 -106.52 -69.36
N LYS A 556 62.81 -106.39 -70.17
CA LYS A 556 62.32 -107.49 -71.02
C LYS A 556 63.35 -107.96 -72.04
N ARG A 557 64.03 -107.03 -72.72
CA ARG A 557 65.08 -107.36 -73.70
C ARG A 557 66.33 -107.95 -73.05
N PHE A 558 66.68 -107.50 -71.84
CA PHE A 558 67.76 -108.10 -71.06
C PHE A 558 67.42 -109.53 -70.61
N ALA A 559 66.14 -109.79 -70.29
CA ALA A 559 65.66 -111.14 -69.97
C ALA A 559 65.63 -112.08 -71.19
N GLU A 560 65.52 -111.55 -72.42
CA GLU A 560 65.54 -112.33 -73.67
C GLU A 560 66.95 -112.66 -74.18
N VAL A 561 68.01 -112.03 -73.65
CA VAL A 561 69.39 -112.14 -74.18
C VAL A 561 70.33 -113.01 -73.32
N ASN A 562 69.94 -113.43 -72.11
CA ASN A 562 70.84 -114.18 -71.20
C ASN A 562 70.43 -115.66 -71.01
N VAL A 563 70.74 -116.47 -72.02
CA VAL A 563 71.24 -117.87 -71.99
C VAL A 563 71.97 -118.08 -73.34
N GLU A 564 73.26 -118.40 -73.49
CA GLU A 564 74.43 -118.59 -72.60
C GLU A 564 75.72 -118.50 -73.48
N PRO A 565 76.95 -118.53 -72.93
CA PRO A 565 78.00 -117.54 -73.19
C PRO A 565 79.11 -118.01 -74.15
N GLU A 566 79.77 -117.07 -74.83
CA GLU A 566 81.20 -117.14 -75.14
C GLU A 566 81.72 -115.78 -75.66
N ASN A 567 82.77 -115.27 -74.99
CA ASN A 567 83.80 -114.33 -75.46
C ASN A 567 83.34 -113.08 -76.26
N VAL A 568 83.64 -111.84 -75.86
CA VAL A 568 84.99 -111.28 -75.97
C VAL A 568 85.05 -109.92 -75.26
N ALA A 569 86.05 -109.80 -74.39
CA ALA A 569 86.75 -108.60 -73.97
C ALA A 569 86.84 -107.46 -75.00
N ALA A 570 86.36 -106.25 -74.66
CA ALA A 570 87.06 -104.98 -74.94
C ALA A 570 86.25 -103.73 -74.49
N ILE A 571 86.86 -103.00 -73.55
CA ILE A 571 86.97 -101.53 -73.52
C ILE A 571 85.76 -100.71 -72.99
N PHE A 572 86.06 -100.03 -71.86
CA PHE A 572 85.38 -98.98 -71.08
C PHE A 572 84.21 -99.35 -70.16
#